data_AF-A0A8J3VGW0-F1
#
_entry.id   AF-A0A8J3VGW0-F1
#
_cell.length_a   1.000
_cell.length_b   1.000
_cell.length_c   1.000
_cell.angle_alpha   90.00
_cell.angle_beta   90.00
_cell.angle_gamma   90.00
#
_symmetry.space_group_name_H-M   'P 1'
#
loop_
_entity.id
_entity.type
_entity.pdbx_description
1 polymer ?
#
loop_
_entity_poly.entity_id
_entity_poly.type
_entity_poly.pdbx_seq_one_letter_code
_entity_poly.pdbx_strand_id
1 'polypeptide(L)'
;MTSTPAYVSRFRIGRAMLGLMAASLALALVILFVGVSDMFLFVLVTVGFTVPAVLLVFFGSAALLRRAGLVVDGEGVHIGGRPPIYRITRGFVPWSAIREIYLFRVNHGVMVLSYVGFLSHDGSLLLKPYLAPSVAKTIWHVPLEAVRASRPAYGWRLDAAAFKAAASHFAPEVIVVDLSDTAVVQAQLRNAG
;
A
#
# COMPACT_ATOMS: atom_id res chain seq x y z
N MET A 1 6.52 10.68 26.59
CA MET A 1 6.47 11.88 25.71
C MET A 1 6.42 11.35 24.29
N THR A 2 5.32 11.52 23.57
CA THR A 2 5.24 11.11 22.17
C THR A 2 6.15 12.01 21.34
N SER A 3 7.19 11.46 20.74
CA SER A 3 8.06 12.22 19.83
C SER A 3 7.22 12.74 18.66
N THR A 4 7.52 13.97 18.21
CA THR A 4 6.81 14.53 17.05
C THR A 4 7.20 13.71 15.82
N PRO A 5 6.25 13.19 15.03
CA PRO A 5 6.60 12.35 13.89
C PRO A 5 7.32 13.18 12.83
N ALA A 6 8.51 12.74 12.40
CA ALA A 6 9.26 13.43 11.34
C ALA A 6 8.67 13.16 9.96
N TYR A 7 7.99 12.03 9.78
CA TYR A 7 7.32 11.70 8.52
C TYR A 7 5.99 10.99 8.76
N VAL A 8 4.94 11.49 8.09
CA VAL A 8 3.59 10.93 8.14
C VAL A 8 3.01 10.89 6.73
N SER A 9 2.76 9.68 6.23
CA SER A 9 1.94 9.49 5.04
C SER A 9 0.53 9.09 5.44
N ARG A 10 -0.47 9.81 4.93
CA ARG A 10 -1.89 9.57 5.24
C ARG A 10 -2.60 8.93 4.05
N PHE A 11 -3.69 8.22 4.36
CA PHE A 11 -4.57 7.71 3.34
C PHE A 11 -5.16 8.86 2.51
N ARG A 12 -5.18 8.68 1.18
CA ARG A 12 -5.70 9.64 0.21
C ARG A 12 -6.51 8.90 -0.85
N ILE A 13 -7.63 9.49 -1.25
CA ILE A 13 -8.38 9.01 -2.42
C ILE A 13 -7.60 9.45 -3.66
N GLY A 14 -7.10 8.48 -4.43
CA GLY A 14 -6.39 8.76 -5.68
C GLY A 14 -7.33 9.26 -6.78
N ARG A 15 -6.79 10.00 -7.76
CA ARG A 15 -7.55 10.45 -8.93
C ARG A 15 -8.19 9.31 -9.72
N ALA A 16 -7.49 8.18 -9.86
CA ALA A 16 -8.03 6.99 -10.52
C ALA A 16 -9.25 6.42 -9.78
N MET A 17 -9.22 6.42 -8.44
CA MET A 17 -10.35 5.97 -7.63
C MET A 17 -11.54 6.93 -7.75
N LEU A 18 -11.29 8.24 -7.71
CA LEU A 18 -12.32 9.26 -7.98
C LEU A 18 -12.93 9.08 -9.38
N GLY A 19 -12.08 8.86 -10.39
CA GLY A 19 -12.50 8.62 -11.76
C GLY A 19 -13.36 7.35 -11.90
N LEU A 20 -12.95 6.25 -11.26
CA LEU A 20 -13.73 5.01 -11.23
C LEU A 20 -15.10 5.22 -10.58
N MET A 21 -15.13 5.91 -9.42
CA MET A 21 -16.39 6.23 -8.75
C MET A 21 -17.30 7.11 -9.61
N ALA A 22 -16.74 8.14 -10.26
CA ALA A 22 -17.51 9.02 -11.14
C ALA A 22 -18.03 8.28 -12.38
N ALA A 23 -17.22 7.42 -12.99
CA ALA A 23 -17.62 6.59 -14.12
C ALA A 23 -18.73 5.60 -13.75
N SER A 24 -18.62 4.94 -12.60
CA SER A 24 -19.67 4.03 -12.14
C SER A 24 -20.98 4.76 -11.84
N LEU A 25 -20.92 5.94 -11.22
CA LEU A 25 -22.11 6.77 -10.99
C LEU A 25 -22.75 7.24 -12.31
N ALA A 26 -21.94 7.70 -13.26
CA ALA A 26 -22.44 8.12 -14.57
C ALA A 26 -23.09 6.96 -15.34
N LEU A 27 -22.46 5.78 -15.34
CA LEU A 27 -23.01 4.57 -15.94
C LEU A 27 -24.35 4.20 -15.32
N ALA A 28 -24.42 4.20 -13.98
CA ALA A 28 -25.66 3.93 -13.25
C ALA A 28 -26.79 4.89 -13.63
N LEU A 29 -26.49 6.19 -13.78
CA LEU A 29 -27.46 7.17 -14.23
C LEU A 29 -27.95 6.89 -15.65
N VAL A 30 -27.04 6.64 -16.61
CA VAL A 30 -27.41 6.33 -18.01
C VAL A 30 -28.36 5.12 -18.09
N ILE A 31 -28.06 4.06 -17.35
CA ILE A 31 -28.89 2.84 -17.34
C ILE A 31 -30.31 3.12 -16.85
N LEU A 32 -30.45 3.99 -15.85
CA LEU A 32 -31.75 4.36 -15.29
C LEU A 32 -32.64 5.10 -16.31
N PHE A 33 -32.05 5.77 -17.31
CA PHE A 33 -32.77 6.52 -18.34
C PHE A 33 -33.01 5.75 -19.65
N VAL A 34 -32.32 4.64 -19.92
CA VAL A 34 -32.34 3.97 -21.24
C VAL A 34 -33.45 2.92 -21.40
N GLY A 35 -34.28 2.66 -20.39
CA GLY A 35 -35.40 1.71 -20.54
C GLY A 35 -34.93 0.27 -20.81
N VAL A 36 -33.85 -0.14 -20.12
CA VAL A 36 -33.30 -1.49 -20.19
C VAL A 36 -34.29 -2.46 -19.53
N SER A 37 -34.42 -3.68 -20.03
CA SER A 37 -35.30 -4.69 -19.44
C SER A 37 -34.97 -4.94 -17.96
N ASP A 38 -35.99 -5.19 -17.14
CA ASP A 38 -35.90 -5.23 -15.67
C ASP A 38 -34.79 -6.17 -15.14
N MET A 39 -34.59 -7.31 -15.81
CA MET A 39 -33.54 -8.27 -15.44
C MET A 39 -32.12 -7.73 -15.68
N PHE A 40 -31.90 -7.07 -16.81
CA PHE A 40 -30.59 -6.46 -17.10
C PHE A 40 -30.36 -5.23 -16.22
N LEU A 41 -31.40 -4.45 -15.95
CA LEU A 41 -31.33 -3.31 -15.06
C LEU A 41 -30.96 -3.75 -13.63
N PHE A 42 -31.53 -4.86 -13.13
CA PHE A 42 -31.16 -5.41 -11.82
C PHE A 42 -29.69 -5.83 -11.74
N VAL A 43 -29.18 -6.59 -12.71
CA VAL A 43 -27.78 -7.05 -12.71
C VAL A 43 -26.82 -5.87 -12.82
N LEU A 44 -27.13 -4.91 -13.71
CA LEU A 44 -26.27 -3.79 -14.02
C LEU A 44 -26.28 -2.73 -12.90
N VAL A 45 -27.42 -2.52 -12.24
CA VAL A 45 -27.53 -1.69 -11.02
C VAL A 45 -26.80 -2.36 -9.86
N THR A 46 -26.96 -3.67 -9.67
CA THR A 46 -26.26 -4.38 -8.58
C THR A 46 -24.75 -4.31 -8.78
N VAL A 47 -24.23 -4.68 -9.95
CA VAL A 47 -22.78 -4.59 -10.22
C VAL A 47 -22.31 -3.13 -10.22
N GLY A 48 -23.08 -2.24 -10.85
CA GLY A 48 -22.77 -0.82 -11.02
C GLY A 48 -22.80 0.00 -9.74
N PHE A 49 -23.61 -0.35 -8.74
CA PHE A 49 -23.63 0.32 -7.43
C PHE A 49 -22.84 -0.43 -6.37
N THR A 50 -22.95 -1.76 -6.28
CA THR A 50 -22.34 -2.50 -5.18
C THR A 50 -20.82 -2.42 -5.24
N VAL A 51 -20.20 -2.53 -6.42
CA VAL A 51 -18.74 -2.44 -6.55
C VAL A 51 -18.20 -1.07 -6.10
N PRO A 52 -18.66 0.09 -6.64
CA PRO A 52 -18.16 1.38 -6.18
C PRO A 52 -18.60 1.72 -4.75
N ALA A 53 -19.77 1.26 -4.28
CA ALA A 53 -20.17 1.45 -2.89
C ALA A 53 -19.23 0.69 -1.93
N VAL A 54 -18.88 -0.56 -2.25
CA VAL A 54 -17.88 -1.33 -1.51
C VAL A 54 -16.52 -0.62 -1.56
N LEU A 55 -16.06 -0.20 -2.74
CA LEU A 55 -14.80 0.54 -2.85
C LEU A 55 -14.81 1.85 -2.05
N LEU A 56 -15.92 2.58 -2.05
CA LEU A 56 -16.10 3.80 -1.27
C LEU A 56 -16.09 3.54 0.23
N VAL A 57 -16.81 2.53 0.70
CA VAL A 57 -16.85 2.19 2.13
C VAL A 57 -15.46 1.74 2.60
N PHE A 58 -14.77 0.90 1.81
CA PHE A 58 -13.47 0.38 2.18
C PHE A 58 -12.40 1.47 2.09
N PHE A 59 -12.25 2.18 0.97
CA PHE A 59 -11.16 3.14 0.76
C PHE A 59 -11.50 4.56 1.18
N GLY A 60 -12.74 4.97 0.95
CA GLY A 60 -13.22 6.29 1.30
C GLY A 60 -13.23 6.51 2.81
N SER A 61 -13.63 5.53 3.62
CA SER A 61 -13.64 5.69 5.09
C SER A 61 -12.24 5.95 5.67
N ALA A 62 -11.22 5.21 5.25
CA ALA A 62 -9.84 5.43 5.71
C ALA A 62 -9.28 6.78 5.25
N ALA A 63 -9.61 7.21 4.03
CA ALA A 63 -9.18 8.49 3.49
C ALA A 63 -9.91 9.69 4.13
N LEU A 64 -11.22 9.58 4.35
CA LEU A 64 -12.04 10.59 5.04
C LEU A 64 -11.57 10.78 6.48
N LEU A 65 -11.25 9.68 7.17
CA LEU A 65 -10.71 9.72 8.53
C LEU A 65 -9.23 10.13 8.59
N ARG A 66 -8.60 10.43 7.44
CA ARG A 66 -7.18 10.84 7.33
C ARG A 66 -6.24 9.97 8.15
N ARG A 67 -6.51 8.66 8.21
CA ARG A 67 -5.69 7.73 8.98
C ARG A 67 -4.26 7.72 8.43
N ALA A 68 -3.28 7.48 9.29
CA ALA A 68 -1.89 7.39 8.85
C ALA A 68 -1.62 6.01 8.22
N GLY A 69 -1.14 5.98 6.99
CA GLY A 69 -0.67 4.76 6.32
C GLY A 69 0.75 4.37 6.75
N LEU A 70 1.58 5.37 7.07
CA LEU A 70 2.94 5.18 7.54
C LEU A 70 3.32 6.37 8.43
N VAL A 71 3.85 6.10 9.62
CA VAL A 71 4.41 7.11 10.53
C VAL A 71 5.81 6.68 10.90
N VAL A 72 6.73 7.63 10.88
CA VAL A 72 8.12 7.46 11.30
C VAL A 72 8.39 8.49 12.38
N ASP A 73 8.77 8.02 13.55
CA ASP A 73 9.04 8.81 14.74
C ASP A 73 10.26 8.28 15.49
N GLY A 74 10.54 8.80 16.69
CA GLY A 74 11.72 8.42 17.45
C GLY A 74 11.68 6.99 18.03
N GLU A 75 10.52 6.32 18.04
CA GLU A 75 10.41 4.95 18.55
C GLU A 75 10.58 3.92 17.43
N GLY A 76 10.12 4.24 16.22
CA GLY A 76 10.25 3.34 15.08
C GLY A 76 9.37 3.71 13.91
N VAL A 77 8.91 2.66 13.22
CA VAL A 77 8.05 2.77 12.05
C VAL A 77 6.69 2.15 12.36
N HIS A 78 5.65 2.98 12.39
CA HIS A 78 4.27 2.54 12.49
C HIS A 78 3.65 2.39 11.11
N ILE A 79 3.04 1.24 10.84
CA ILE A 79 2.40 0.94 9.57
C ILE A 79 0.91 0.83 9.77
N GLY A 80 0.17 1.59 8.96
CA GLY A 80 -1.27 1.58 8.90
C GLY A 80 -1.80 0.22 8.46
N GLY A 81 -2.95 -0.15 9.01
CA GLY A 81 -3.63 -1.38 8.63
C GLY A 81 -4.43 -1.27 7.34
N ARG A 82 -5.04 -2.37 6.92
CA ARG A 82 -5.99 -2.44 5.80
C ARG A 82 -7.31 -1.77 6.19
N PRO A 83 -7.90 -0.91 5.35
CA PRO A 83 -9.09 -0.11 5.71
C PRO A 83 -10.32 -0.80 6.32
N PRO A 84 -10.68 -2.08 6.05
CA PRO A 84 -11.77 -2.75 6.79
C PRO A 84 -11.33 -3.37 8.13
N ILE A 85 -10.05 -3.71 8.28
CA ILE A 85 -9.49 -4.43 9.46
C ILE A 85 -8.28 -3.68 10.04
N TYR A 86 -8.39 -2.35 10.03
CA TYR A 86 -7.27 -1.43 10.25
C TYR A 86 -6.63 -1.58 11.64
N ARG A 87 -7.42 -1.90 12.67
CA ARG A 87 -6.88 -2.15 14.03
C ARG A 87 -6.05 -3.44 14.09
N ILE A 88 -6.49 -4.48 13.38
CA ILE A 88 -5.91 -5.84 13.46
C ILE A 88 -4.64 -5.96 12.61
N THR A 89 -4.55 -5.16 11.54
CA THR A 89 -3.48 -5.26 10.54
C THR A 89 -2.44 -4.14 10.65
N ARG A 90 -2.57 -3.27 11.64
CA ARG A 90 -1.51 -2.31 11.99
C ARG A 90 -0.27 -3.05 12.47
N GLY A 91 0.89 -2.48 12.19
CA GLY A 91 2.18 -2.99 12.64
C GLY A 91 3.01 -1.87 13.24
N PHE A 92 3.90 -2.23 14.14
CA PHE A 92 4.94 -1.35 14.66
C PHE A 92 6.25 -2.12 14.61
N VAL A 93 7.30 -1.45 14.15
CA VAL A 93 8.65 -2.00 14.10
C VAL A 93 9.57 -1.00 14.79
N PRO A 94 10.13 -1.32 15.97
CA PRO A 94 11.03 -0.42 16.68
C PRO A 94 12.37 -0.32 15.96
N TRP A 95 13.03 0.85 16.03
CA TRP A 95 14.34 1.06 15.37
C TRP A 95 15.38 0.02 15.77
N SER A 96 15.43 -0.34 17.06
CA SER A 96 16.38 -1.31 17.61
C SER A 96 16.25 -2.73 17.02
N ALA A 97 15.15 -3.05 16.36
CA ALA A 97 14.94 -4.34 15.71
C ALA A 97 15.27 -4.30 14.22
N ILE A 98 15.48 -3.12 13.63
CA ILE A 98 15.68 -2.94 12.19
C ILE A 98 17.17 -2.88 11.90
N ARG A 99 17.63 -3.78 11.03
CA ARG A 99 18.97 -3.69 10.44
C ARG A 99 18.95 -2.90 9.15
N GLU A 100 18.01 -3.24 8.26
CA GLU A 100 17.90 -2.64 6.93
C GLU A 100 16.44 -2.44 6.55
N ILE A 101 16.16 -1.38 5.79
CA ILE A 101 14.84 -1.08 5.24
C ILE A 101 14.94 -1.08 3.72
N TYR A 102 14.05 -1.81 3.07
CA TYR A 102 13.98 -1.92 1.62
C TYR A 102 12.76 -1.16 1.10
N LEU A 103 12.98 -0.16 0.26
CA LEU A 103 11.92 0.52 -0.50
C LEU A 103 11.93 -0.07 -1.91
N PHE A 104 10.82 -0.64 -2.36
CA PHE A 104 10.77 -1.29 -3.67
C PHE A 104 9.38 -1.16 -4.30
N ARG A 105 9.26 -1.51 -5.58
CA ARG A 105 7.98 -1.50 -6.29
C ARG A 105 7.67 -2.88 -6.85
N VAL A 106 6.40 -3.25 -6.80
CA VAL A 106 5.91 -4.52 -7.34
C VAL A 106 4.79 -4.22 -8.32
N ASN A 107 4.88 -4.81 -9.52
CA ASN A 107 3.83 -4.77 -10.51
C ASN A 107 2.81 -5.89 -10.26
N HIS A 108 1.57 -5.51 -9.96
CA HIS A 108 0.42 -6.39 -9.77
C HIS A 108 -0.47 -6.45 -11.02
N GLY A 109 0.15 -6.38 -12.21
CA GLY A 109 -0.51 -6.36 -13.51
C GLY A 109 -0.99 -4.95 -13.88
N VAL A 110 -2.15 -4.57 -13.34
CA VAL A 110 -2.81 -3.28 -13.68
C VAL A 110 -2.37 -2.11 -12.79
N MET A 111 -1.56 -2.39 -11.77
CA MET A 111 -1.07 -1.37 -10.84
C MET A 111 0.35 -1.67 -10.39
N VAL A 112 1.14 -0.62 -10.19
CA VAL A 112 2.45 -0.70 -9.55
C VAL A 112 2.33 -0.13 -8.15
N LEU A 113 2.61 -0.96 -7.15
CA LEU A 113 2.54 -0.56 -5.74
C LEU A 113 3.96 -0.42 -5.19
N SER A 114 4.20 0.65 -4.43
CA SER A 114 5.41 0.78 -3.61
C SER A 114 5.28 -0.05 -2.33
N TYR A 115 6.37 -0.60 -1.85
CA TYR A 115 6.46 -1.43 -0.66
C TYR A 115 7.57 -0.90 0.24
N VAL A 116 7.37 -1.07 1.54
CA VAL A 116 8.41 -0.93 2.57
C VAL A 116 8.61 -2.29 3.23
N GLY A 117 9.82 -2.83 3.15
CA GLY A 117 10.24 -4.09 3.76
C GLY A 117 11.27 -3.86 4.85
N PHE A 118 11.26 -4.71 5.88
CA PHE A 118 12.16 -4.58 7.04
C PHE A 118 12.95 -5.86 7.22
N LEU A 119 14.25 -5.73 7.42
CA LEU A 119 15.15 -6.83 7.72
C LEU A 119 15.63 -6.68 9.17
N SER A 120 15.49 -7.73 9.97
CA SER A 120 15.99 -7.77 11.35
C SER A 120 17.49 -8.07 11.41
N HIS A 121 18.15 -7.70 12.51
CA HIS A 121 19.53 -8.08 12.79
C HIS A 121 19.74 -9.60 12.84
N ASP A 122 18.77 -10.32 13.42
CA ASP A 122 18.79 -11.77 13.61
C ASP A 122 18.05 -12.55 12.50
N GLY A 123 17.56 -11.85 11.47
CA GLY A 123 16.76 -12.44 10.40
C GLY A 123 15.32 -12.83 10.80
N SER A 124 14.88 -12.52 12.03
CA SER A 124 13.50 -12.74 12.44
C SER A 124 12.52 -11.84 11.67
N LEU A 125 11.27 -12.31 11.55
CA LEU A 125 10.23 -11.56 10.87
C LEU A 125 9.66 -10.48 11.80
N LEU A 126 9.98 -9.23 11.49
CA LEU A 126 9.51 -8.05 12.23
C LEU A 126 8.00 -7.80 12.07
N LEU A 127 7.40 -8.37 11.02
CA LEU A 127 5.98 -8.25 10.73
C LEU A 127 5.42 -9.58 10.24
N LYS A 128 4.14 -9.82 10.53
CA LYS A 128 3.40 -10.94 9.93
C LYS A 128 3.46 -10.86 8.40
N PRO A 129 3.71 -11.98 7.69
CA PRO A 129 3.76 -11.98 6.23
C PRO A 129 2.53 -11.37 5.57
N TYR A 130 2.75 -10.45 4.62
CA TYR A 130 1.66 -9.87 3.82
C TYR A 130 1.37 -10.67 2.55
N LEU A 131 2.43 -11.16 1.90
CA LEU A 131 2.38 -11.90 0.64
C LEU A 131 2.42 -13.41 0.89
N ALA A 132 1.78 -14.18 0.01
CA ALA A 132 1.94 -15.63 -0.01
C ALA A 132 3.41 -16.00 -0.28
N PRO A 133 3.93 -17.11 0.29
CA PRO A 133 5.33 -17.50 0.09
C PRO A 133 5.73 -17.65 -1.38
N SER A 134 4.82 -18.14 -2.23
CA SER A 134 5.04 -18.27 -3.68
C SER A 134 5.24 -16.92 -4.36
N VAL A 135 4.44 -15.90 -4.00
CA VAL A 135 4.54 -14.54 -4.53
C VAL A 135 5.79 -13.84 -4.00
N ALA A 136 6.13 -14.01 -2.73
CA ALA A 136 7.33 -13.39 -2.15
C ALA A 136 8.60 -13.84 -2.89
N LYS A 137 8.69 -15.12 -3.29
CA LYS A 137 9.82 -15.67 -4.04
C LYS A 137 10.02 -15.06 -5.43
N THR A 138 8.98 -14.48 -6.04
CA THR A 138 9.12 -13.84 -7.36
C THR A 138 9.80 -12.47 -7.28
N ILE A 139 9.92 -11.90 -6.08
CA ILE A 139 10.57 -10.61 -5.80
C ILE A 139 12.02 -10.89 -5.38
N TRP A 140 12.79 -11.53 -6.27
CA TRP A 140 14.12 -12.06 -5.97
C TRP A 140 15.22 -11.00 -5.77
N HIS A 141 14.98 -9.75 -6.19
CA HIS A 141 15.92 -8.63 -6.06
C HIS A 141 15.90 -7.97 -4.67
N VAL A 142 15.04 -8.45 -3.78
CA VAL A 142 14.92 -8.01 -2.39
C VAL A 142 15.08 -9.24 -1.49
N PRO A 143 15.80 -9.17 -0.36
CA PRO A 143 15.90 -10.29 0.57
C PRO A 143 14.52 -10.83 0.96
N LEU A 144 14.36 -12.15 0.96
CA LEU A 144 13.07 -12.80 1.11
C LEU A 144 12.39 -12.44 2.44
N GLU A 145 13.19 -12.28 3.50
CA GLU A 145 12.76 -11.90 4.84
C GLU A 145 12.16 -10.49 4.82
N ALA A 146 12.82 -9.54 4.14
CA ALA A 146 12.32 -8.18 3.96
C ALA A 146 11.04 -8.14 3.11
N VAL A 147 10.94 -8.97 2.06
CA VAL A 147 9.71 -9.11 1.27
C VAL A 147 8.56 -9.66 2.12
N ARG A 148 8.82 -10.69 2.95
CA ARG A 148 7.80 -11.27 3.84
C ARG A 148 7.38 -10.27 4.90
N ALA A 149 8.32 -9.56 5.52
CA ALA A 149 8.07 -8.49 6.46
C ALA A 149 7.72 -7.15 5.78
N SER A 150 7.20 -7.14 4.54
CA SER A 150 6.86 -5.90 3.85
C SER A 150 5.40 -5.48 3.98
N ARG A 151 5.13 -4.20 3.69
CA ARG A 151 3.78 -3.64 3.57
C ARG A 151 3.66 -2.80 2.30
N PRO A 152 2.60 -3.02 1.49
CA PRO A 152 2.34 -2.14 0.36
C PRO A 152 1.84 -0.78 0.83
N ALA A 153 2.23 0.26 0.11
CA ALA A 153 1.68 1.60 0.18
C ALA A 153 0.27 1.64 -0.45
N TYR A 154 -0.66 0.93 0.17
CA TYR A 154 -2.02 0.78 -0.33
C TYR A 154 -2.92 1.88 0.20
N GLY A 155 -3.42 2.74 -0.70
CA GLY A 155 -4.27 3.88 -0.32
C GLY A 155 -3.52 5.08 0.29
N TRP A 156 -2.19 5.01 0.40
CA TRP A 156 -1.29 6.10 0.79
C TRP A 156 -0.07 6.10 -0.13
N ARG A 157 0.81 7.11 -0.04
CA ARG A 157 1.98 7.22 -0.92
C ARG A 157 3.26 7.15 -0.11
N LEU A 158 4.23 6.38 -0.58
CA LEU A 158 5.57 6.37 -0.02
C LEU A 158 6.39 7.46 -0.72
N ASP A 159 6.78 8.49 0.03
CA ASP A 159 7.81 9.44 -0.37
C ASP A 159 9.15 8.89 0.11
N ALA A 160 9.93 8.34 -0.81
CA ALA A 160 11.19 7.68 -0.48
C ALA A 160 12.23 8.67 0.09
N ALA A 161 12.27 9.90 -0.42
CA ALA A 161 13.22 10.92 0.03
C ALA A 161 12.89 11.38 1.45
N ALA A 162 11.62 11.69 1.72
CA ALA A 162 11.16 12.08 3.05
C ALA A 162 11.30 10.94 4.07
N PHE A 163 11.02 9.69 3.66
CA PHE A 163 11.22 8.52 4.52
C PHE A 163 12.70 8.32 4.87
N LYS A 164 13.60 8.38 3.88
CA LYS A 164 15.05 8.28 4.10
C LYS A 164 15.54 9.36 5.06
N ALA A 165 15.13 10.61 4.86
CA ALA A 165 15.51 11.72 5.74
C ALA A 165 15.05 11.48 7.19
N ALA A 166 13.83 10.98 7.38
CA ALA A 166 13.31 10.65 8.72
C ALA A 166 14.06 9.46 9.36
N ALA A 167 14.36 8.42 8.59
CA ALA A 167 15.14 7.28 9.06
C ALA A 167 16.56 7.71 9.47
N SER A 168 17.26 8.49 8.63
CA SER A 168 18.59 9.02 8.96
C SER A 168 18.59 9.95 10.17
N HIS A 169 17.47 10.61 10.47
CA HIS A 169 17.34 11.46 11.65
C HIS A 169 17.20 10.66 12.95
N PHE A 170 16.37 9.61 12.97
CA PHE A 170 16.07 8.86 14.19
C PHE A 170 16.95 7.62 14.41
N ALA A 171 17.44 7.00 13.33
CA ALA A 171 18.21 5.77 13.35
C ALA A 171 19.26 5.80 12.22
N PRO A 172 20.31 6.65 12.32
CA PRO A 172 21.33 6.81 11.28
C PRO A 172 22.11 5.52 10.96
N GLU A 173 22.12 4.55 11.88
CA GLU A 173 22.70 3.23 11.73
C GLU A 173 21.87 2.29 10.82
N VAL A 174 20.58 2.59 10.61
CA VAL A 174 19.68 1.78 9.79
C VAL A 174 19.88 2.12 8.31
N ILE A 175 20.28 1.11 7.53
CA ILE A 175 20.51 1.30 6.10
C ILE A 175 19.18 1.26 5.35
N VAL A 176 18.86 2.34 4.62
CA VAL A 176 17.68 2.39 3.74
C VAL A 176 18.10 2.14 2.29
N VAL A 177 17.80 0.94 1.79
CA VAL A 177 18.06 0.51 0.41
C VAL A 177 16.85 0.85 -0.46
N ASP A 178 17.04 1.69 -1.46
CA ASP A 178 15.98 2.10 -2.38
C ASP A 178 16.13 1.45 -3.74
N LEU A 179 15.20 0.56 -4.03
CA LEU A 179 15.09 -0.23 -5.24
C LEU A 179 13.84 0.18 -6.03
N SER A 180 13.27 1.36 -5.74
CA SER A 180 12.06 1.86 -6.41
C SER A 180 12.28 2.11 -7.89
N ASP A 181 13.50 2.49 -8.27
CA ASP A 181 13.90 2.73 -9.67
C ASP A 181 14.25 1.42 -10.39
N THR A 182 14.65 0.39 -9.65
CA THR A 182 14.96 -0.95 -10.17
C THR A 182 13.73 -1.68 -10.72
N ALA A 183 12.52 -1.21 -10.43
CA ALA A 183 11.29 -1.76 -11.04
C ALA A 183 11.19 -1.54 -12.56
N VAL A 184 11.95 -0.58 -13.11
CA VAL A 184 12.15 -0.47 -14.57
C VAL A 184 12.82 -1.72 -15.14
N VAL A 185 13.70 -2.36 -14.36
CA VAL A 185 14.42 -3.59 -14.74
C VAL A 185 13.48 -4.81 -14.77
N GLN A 186 12.49 -4.88 -13.89
CA GLN A 186 11.49 -5.96 -13.92
C GLN A 186 10.61 -5.92 -15.18
N ALA A 187 10.32 -4.73 -15.71
CA ALA A 187 9.58 -4.58 -16.96
C ALA A 187 10.42 -4.98 -18.19
N GLN A 188 11.74 -4.74 -18.15
CA GLN A 188 12.64 -5.13 -19.24
C GLN A 188 12.89 -6.64 -19.29
N LEU A 189 13.05 -7.31 -18.14
CA LEU A 189 13.31 -8.76 -18.09
C LEU A 189 12.10 -9.63 -18.48
N ARG A 190 10.87 -9.10 -18.37
CA ARG A 190 9.65 -9.81 -18.78
C ARG A 190 9.41 -9.79 -20.30
N ASN A 191 10.07 -8.88 -21.01
CA ASN A 191 9.99 -8.74 -22.47
C ASN A 191 11.20 -9.39 -23.19
N ALA A 192 12.16 -9.93 -22.43
CA ALA A 192 13.38 -10.54 -22.94
C ALA A 192 13.33 -12.09 -22.96
N GLY A 193 12.18 -12.69 -22.66
CA GLY A 193 11.91 -14.12 -22.75
C GLY A 193 10.53 -14.37 -23.32
#